data_AF-W4VB18-F1
#
_entry.id   AF-W4VB18-F1
#
_cell.length_a   1.000
_cell.length_b   1.000
_cell.length_c   1.000
_cell.angle_alpha   90.00
_cell.angle_beta   90.00
_cell.angle_gamma   90.00
#
_symmetry.space_group_name_H-M   'P 1'
#
loop_
_entity.id
_entity.type
_entity.pdbx_description
1 polymer ?
#
loop_
_entity_poly.entity_id
_entity_poly.type
_entity_poly.pdbx_seq_one_letter_code
_entity_poly.pdbx_strand_id
1 'polypeptide(L)'
;MYLLHGIGGSENDWFEGGGNANVIADNLIAEGKIKPLIIVTPNTNAAGNGIADGYENFTKDLINNLIPYIESNYSVYTDREHRAIAGLSMGGGQSFNIGLTNLDKFAYIGPISSAPNTYPNERLFPDGGKAAREQLKLLFIACGTNDSLIGFGQRVHEYCTANNIKHTYWLIQGGGHDFGVWKPGLWNFLQMADEAGLSGGGSTTPTPTPGPRLANTRIEAEDYNDIYSSSIEIIGVPPDGGSGIGYITSGDYLVFKNLDFGSGATSFKARVANAQTSDIELRLNSPSGTLIGTLSVKSTDDWNTYEEQTCSISKVTGVNDLYLVFRGPVNIDWFTFGIESGSTGLGDLNGDGNINSTDLQALKRHLLGTSPLTGTNLINADVNGSGKVDSTDYSVLKRYILRIITEFPGQVMYLHLHQLLLR
;
A
#
# COMPACT_ATOMS: atom_id res chain seq x y z
N MET A 1 7.02 13.16 -6.32
CA MET A 1 6.21 13.89 -7.32
C MET A 1 5.79 15.24 -6.75
N TYR A 2 5.93 16.31 -7.52
CA TYR A 2 5.40 17.64 -7.18
C TYR A 2 4.05 17.84 -7.88
N LEU A 3 3.00 18.16 -7.12
CA LEU A 3 1.62 18.18 -7.58
C LEU A 3 0.99 19.56 -7.36
N LEU A 4 0.69 20.28 -8.44
CA LEU A 4 0.41 21.71 -8.43
C LEU A 4 -1.09 22.01 -8.53
N HIS A 5 -1.59 22.91 -7.68
CA HIS A 5 -2.99 23.33 -7.64
C HIS A 5 -3.33 24.41 -8.71
N GLY A 6 -4.61 24.78 -8.81
CA GLY A 6 -5.12 25.78 -9.75
C GLY A 6 -4.96 27.23 -9.28
N ILE A 7 -5.41 28.18 -10.10
CA ILE A 7 -5.33 29.62 -9.76
C ILE A 7 -6.16 29.92 -8.51
N GLY A 8 -5.61 30.68 -7.56
CA GLY A 8 -6.27 31.03 -6.31
C GLY A 8 -6.44 29.88 -5.31
N GLY A 9 -5.91 28.70 -5.63
CA GLY A 9 -5.89 27.54 -4.75
C GLY A 9 -4.81 27.58 -3.67
N SER A 10 -4.62 26.46 -2.99
CA SER A 10 -3.64 26.26 -1.92
C SER A 10 -2.93 24.90 -1.97
N GLU A 11 -1.91 24.75 -1.12
CA GLU A 11 -1.22 23.49 -0.83
C GLU A 11 -2.15 22.34 -0.39
N ASN A 12 -3.36 22.66 0.09
CA ASN A 12 -4.32 21.68 0.62
C ASN A 12 -5.30 21.16 -0.45
N ASP A 13 -5.38 21.79 -1.62
CA ASP A 13 -6.43 21.52 -2.62
C ASP A 13 -6.39 20.07 -3.13
N TRP A 14 -5.18 19.54 -3.31
CA TRP A 14 -4.98 18.16 -3.75
C TRP A 14 -5.24 17.13 -2.65
N PHE A 15 -5.36 17.54 -1.38
CA PHE A 15 -5.75 16.68 -0.27
C PHE A 15 -7.21 16.98 0.10
N GLU A 16 -7.42 17.74 1.18
CA GLU A 16 -8.73 18.01 1.77
C GLU A 16 -9.59 18.96 0.92
N GLY A 17 -8.99 19.74 0.01
CA GLY A 17 -9.73 20.66 -0.87
C GLY A 17 -10.42 20.01 -2.07
N GLY A 18 -10.51 18.67 -2.10
CA GLY A 18 -11.29 17.91 -3.07
C GLY A 18 -10.49 16.92 -3.92
N GLY A 19 -9.16 16.99 -3.87
CA GLY A 19 -8.26 16.13 -4.66
C GLY A 19 -8.06 14.72 -4.09
N ASN A 20 -8.12 14.53 -2.77
CA ASN A 20 -7.91 13.23 -2.12
C ASN A 20 -6.67 12.47 -2.61
N ALA A 21 -5.57 13.17 -2.89
CA ALA A 21 -4.36 12.61 -3.48
C ALA A 21 -3.73 11.51 -2.60
N ASN A 22 -3.81 11.66 -1.27
CA ASN A 22 -3.39 10.62 -0.32
C ASN A 22 -4.20 9.34 -0.52
N VAL A 23 -5.53 9.41 -0.53
CA VAL A 23 -6.40 8.23 -0.69
C VAL A 23 -6.16 7.55 -2.04
N ILE A 24 -6.02 8.34 -3.11
CA ILE A 24 -5.72 7.80 -4.45
C ILE A 24 -4.38 7.07 -4.44
N ALA A 25 -3.33 7.66 -3.86
CA ALA A 25 -2.01 7.06 -3.79
C ALA A 25 -1.99 5.83 -2.89
N ASP A 26 -2.62 5.89 -1.71
CA ASP A 26 -2.70 4.79 -0.75
C ASP A 26 -3.37 3.57 -1.39
N ASN A 27 -4.50 3.75 -2.08
CA ASN A 27 -5.18 2.68 -2.79
C ASN A 27 -4.31 2.10 -3.91
N LEU A 28 -3.68 2.94 -4.73
CA LEU A 28 -2.79 2.47 -5.80
C LEU A 28 -1.57 1.71 -5.27
N ILE A 29 -1.02 2.12 -4.13
CA ILE A 29 0.11 1.44 -3.46
C ILE A 29 -0.36 0.11 -2.87
N ALA A 30 -1.49 0.09 -2.17
CA ALA A 30 -2.07 -1.11 -1.56
C ALA A 30 -2.45 -2.16 -2.62
N GLU A 31 -2.96 -1.72 -3.77
CA GLU A 31 -3.27 -2.55 -4.93
C GLU A 31 -2.02 -3.00 -5.71
N GLY A 32 -0.84 -2.48 -5.36
CA GLY A 32 0.43 -2.78 -6.05
C GLY A 32 0.51 -2.21 -7.47
N LYS A 33 -0.36 -1.25 -7.81
CA LYS A 33 -0.39 -0.58 -9.13
C LYS A 33 0.70 0.47 -9.28
N ILE A 34 1.20 1.01 -8.17
CA ILE A 34 2.38 1.87 -8.12
C ILE A 34 3.27 1.47 -6.96
N LYS A 35 4.58 1.70 -7.06
CA LYS A 35 5.45 1.61 -5.88
C LYS A 35 5.26 2.84 -4.97
N PRO A 36 5.58 2.73 -3.67
CA PRO A 36 5.54 3.87 -2.76
C PRO A 36 6.34 5.07 -3.27
N LEU A 37 5.77 6.26 -3.16
CA LEU A 37 6.39 7.52 -3.54
C LEU A 37 5.99 8.65 -2.58
N ILE A 38 6.76 9.74 -2.58
CA ILE A 38 6.39 10.98 -1.89
C ILE A 38 5.66 11.92 -2.86
N ILE A 39 4.52 12.48 -2.44
CA ILE A 39 3.78 13.54 -3.14
C ILE A 39 3.93 14.84 -2.35
N VAL A 40 4.31 15.93 -3.03
CA VAL A 40 4.52 17.25 -2.43
C VAL A 40 3.57 18.25 -3.12
N THR A 41 2.74 18.94 -2.36
CA THR A 41 1.76 19.91 -2.85
C THR A 41 2.08 21.32 -2.33
N PRO A 42 2.84 22.13 -3.08
CA PRO A 42 3.19 23.48 -2.64
C PRO A 42 2.10 24.51 -2.97
N ASN A 43 2.19 25.67 -2.34
CA ASN A 43 1.50 26.86 -2.82
C ASN A 43 2.19 27.37 -4.11
N THR A 44 1.44 27.42 -5.21
CA THR A 44 1.96 27.73 -6.54
C THR A 44 2.08 29.23 -6.82
N ASN A 45 1.57 30.08 -5.93
CA ASN A 45 1.67 31.53 -6.04
C ASN A 45 2.75 32.06 -5.10
N ALA A 46 4.01 32.00 -5.55
CA ALA A 46 5.16 32.52 -4.82
C ALA A 46 5.26 34.06 -4.91
N ALA A 47 4.19 34.74 -4.51
CA ALA A 47 4.09 36.19 -4.45
C ALA A 47 4.82 36.75 -3.21
N GLY A 48 5.20 38.02 -3.27
CA GLY A 48 5.88 38.70 -2.18
C GLY A 48 6.34 40.09 -2.58
N ASN A 49 7.01 40.78 -1.65
CA ASN A 49 7.44 42.15 -1.89
C ASN A 49 8.43 42.21 -3.08
N GLY A 50 8.12 43.03 -4.08
CA GLY A 50 8.94 43.18 -5.30
C GLY A 50 8.78 42.07 -6.35
N ILE A 51 7.85 41.12 -6.17
CA ILE A 51 7.56 40.06 -7.15
C ILE A 51 6.33 40.46 -7.97
N ALA A 52 6.51 40.65 -9.28
CA ALA A 52 5.45 41.08 -10.19
C ALA A 52 4.43 39.97 -10.49
N ASP A 53 4.90 38.73 -10.65
CA ASP A 53 4.06 37.55 -10.90
C ASP A 53 4.56 36.40 -10.04
N GLY A 54 3.77 36.02 -9.03
CA GLY A 54 4.10 34.94 -8.11
C GLY A 54 4.06 33.55 -8.76
N TYR A 55 3.23 33.35 -9.78
CA TYR A 55 3.11 32.06 -10.46
C TYR A 55 4.26 31.81 -11.43
N GLU A 56 4.79 32.85 -12.07
CA GLU A 56 6.05 32.76 -12.84
C GLU A 56 7.24 32.60 -11.88
N ASN A 57 7.25 33.35 -10.76
CA ASN A 57 8.30 33.27 -9.75
C ASN A 57 8.40 31.90 -9.07
N PHE A 58 7.28 31.16 -8.97
CA PHE A 58 7.22 29.83 -8.40
C PHE A 58 8.20 28.84 -9.06
N THR A 59 8.54 29.00 -10.34
CA THR A 59 9.59 28.19 -10.98
C THR A 59 10.91 28.27 -10.21
N LYS A 60 11.33 29.47 -9.81
CA LYS A 60 12.57 29.67 -9.05
C LYS A 60 12.44 29.11 -7.63
N ASP A 61 11.29 29.30 -7.01
CA ASP A 61 11.04 28.80 -5.67
C ASP A 61 11.07 27.27 -5.62
N LEU A 62 10.39 26.61 -6.55
CA LEU A 62 10.37 25.16 -6.68
C LEU A 62 11.78 24.59 -6.89
N ILE A 63 12.53 25.12 -7.86
CA ILE A 63 13.84 24.60 -8.25
C ILE A 63 14.93 24.89 -7.22
N ASN A 64 14.94 26.09 -6.64
CA ASN A 64 16.06 26.54 -5.81
C ASN A 64 15.81 26.42 -4.31
N ASN A 65 14.54 26.30 -3.87
CA ASN A 65 14.22 26.22 -2.45
C ASN A 65 13.50 24.90 -2.13
N LEU A 66 12.34 24.65 -2.72
CA LEU A 66 11.49 23.54 -2.32
C LEU A 66 12.09 22.17 -2.64
N ILE A 67 12.64 21.98 -3.85
CA ILE A 67 13.34 20.72 -4.20
C ILE A 67 14.49 20.45 -3.22
N PRO A 68 15.46 21.38 -3.03
CA PRO A 68 16.52 21.19 -2.05
C PRO A 68 16.03 20.93 -0.63
N TYR A 69 14.96 21.60 -0.20
CA TYR A 69 14.36 21.37 1.13
C TYR A 69 13.81 19.95 1.27
N ILE A 70 13.08 19.44 0.28
CA ILE A 70 12.55 18.08 0.31
C ILE A 70 13.68 17.06 0.33
N GLU A 71 14.72 17.26 -0.49
CA GLU A 71 15.89 16.37 -0.57
C GLU A 71 16.73 16.36 0.71
N SER A 72 16.74 17.44 1.48
CA SER A 72 17.47 17.49 2.75
C SER A 72 16.70 16.93 3.93
N ASN A 73 15.37 16.89 3.85
CA ASN A 73 14.50 16.53 5.00
C ASN A 73 13.81 15.17 4.86
N TYR A 74 13.74 14.62 3.65
CA TYR A 74 13.11 13.33 3.39
C TYR A 74 14.07 12.41 2.63
N SER A 75 13.94 11.09 2.85
CA SER A 75 14.72 10.09 2.13
C SER A 75 14.18 9.92 0.70
N VAL A 76 14.69 10.74 -0.23
CA VAL A 76 14.29 10.74 -1.64
C VAL A 76 15.48 10.55 -2.57
N TYR A 77 15.23 9.97 -3.74
CA TYR A 77 16.15 10.08 -4.87
C TYR A 77 16.21 11.53 -5.37
N THR A 78 17.35 11.93 -5.92
CA THR A 78 17.64 13.33 -6.33
C THR A 78 17.92 13.49 -7.82
N ASP A 79 17.87 12.41 -8.59
CA ASP A 79 18.01 12.46 -10.04
C ASP A 79 16.65 12.67 -10.74
N ARG A 80 16.70 12.96 -12.04
CA ARG A 80 15.49 13.22 -12.85
C ARG A 80 14.59 12.01 -13.05
N GLU A 81 15.15 10.81 -13.00
CA GLU A 81 14.42 9.55 -13.28
C GLU A 81 13.46 9.19 -12.14
N HIS A 82 13.61 9.85 -10.98
CA HIS A 82 12.75 9.67 -9.82
C HIS A 82 11.96 10.95 -9.46
N ARG A 83 11.89 11.92 -10.39
CA ARG A 83 11.19 13.18 -10.18
C ARG A 83 10.15 13.47 -11.27
N ALA A 84 8.90 13.61 -10.80
CA ALA A 84 7.74 13.95 -11.62
C ALA A 84 7.14 15.30 -11.21
N ILE A 85 6.52 15.99 -12.17
CA ILE A 85 5.71 17.20 -11.95
C ILE A 85 4.36 17.08 -12.66
N ALA A 86 3.27 17.37 -11.95
CA ALA A 86 1.92 17.33 -12.49
C ALA A 86 1.06 18.42 -11.85
N GLY A 87 -0.10 18.73 -12.43
CA GLY A 87 -0.98 19.74 -11.84
C GLY A 87 -2.24 20.02 -12.64
N LEU A 88 -3.18 20.72 -12.00
CA LEU A 88 -4.48 21.06 -12.56
C LEU A 88 -4.55 22.54 -12.99
N SER A 89 -5.26 22.87 -14.08
CA SER A 89 -5.55 24.25 -14.49
C SER A 89 -4.28 25.10 -14.63
N MET A 90 -4.15 26.18 -13.84
CA MET A 90 -2.94 26.99 -13.69
C MET A 90 -1.69 26.15 -13.40
N GLY A 91 -1.80 25.20 -12.46
CA GLY A 91 -0.76 24.24 -12.12
C GLY A 91 -0.46 23.25 -13.24
N GLY A 92 -1.44 22.95 -14.11
CA GLY A 92 -1.23 22.22 -15.35
C GLY A 92 -0.36 23.02 -16.33
N GLY A 93 -0.64 24.32 -16.50
CA GLY A 93 0.21 25.22 -17.26
C GLY A 93 1.62 25.34 -16.67
N GLN A 94 1.76 25.47 -15.35
CA GLN A 94 3.06 25.48 -14.68
C GLN A 94 3.80 24.13 -14.84
N SER A 95 3.09 23.00 -14.87
CA SER A 95 3.69 21.68 -15.11
C SER A 95 4.31 21.59 -16.51
N PHE A 96 3.63 22.10 -17.53
CA PHE A 96 4.22 22.26 -18.87
C PHE A 96 5.43 23.18 -18.82
N ASN A 97 5.26 24.39 -18.29
CA ASN A 97 6.26 25.45 -18.31
C ASN A 97 7.55 25.02 -17.61
N ILE A 98 7.44 24.52 -16.38
CA ILE A 98 8.57 24.12 -15.54
C ILE A 98 9.17 22.81 -16.07
N GLY A 99 8.32 21.79 -16.30
CA GLY A 99 8.79 20.46 -16.69
C GLY A 99 9.55 20.47 -18.01
N LEU A 100 8.96 21.04 -19.07
CA LEU A 100 9.55 21.00 -20.41
C LEU A 100 10.78 21.91 -20.56
N THR A 101 10.92 22.94 -19.72
CA THR A 101 12.10 23.82 -19.70
C THR A 101 13.18 23.40 -18.71
N ASN A 102 12.95 22.35 -17.92
CA ASN A 102 13.90 21.77 -16.95
C ASN A 102 13.93 20.24 -17.07
N LEU A 103 14.08 19.73 -18.29
CA LEU A 103 14.12 18.28 -18.55
C LEU A 103 15.32 17.60 -17.88
N ASP A 104 16.37 18.33 -17.52
CA ASP A 104 17.48 17.83 -16.69
C ASP A 104 17.04 17.51 -15.25
N LYS A 105 15.90 18.04 -14.79
CA LYS A 105 15.34 17.81 -13.45
C LYS A 105 14.11 16.91 -13.42
N PHE A 106 13.32 16.87 -14.49
CA PHE A 106 12.06 16.10 -14.56
C PHE A 106 12.02 15.19 -15.79
N ALA A 107 11.65 13.93 -15.58
CA ALA A 107 11.44 12.97 -16.66
C ALA A 107 9.95 12.62 -16.91
N TYR A 108 9.06 13.06 -16.02
CA TYR A 108 7.62 12.73 -16.05
C TYR A 108 6.81 14.01 -15.82
N ILE A 109 5.96 14.36 -16.79
CA ILE A 109 5.21 15.61 -16.78
C ILE A 109 3.72 15.29 -17.01
N GLY A 110 2.85 15.71 -16.09
CA GLY A 110 1.41 15.41 -16.11
C GLY A 110 0.49 16.64 -16.04
N PRO A 111 0.32 17.42 -17.12
CA PRO A 111 -0.60 18.56 -17.13
C PRO A 111 -2.06 18.11 -17.30
N ILE A 112 -2.93 18.55 -16.40
CA ILE A 112 -4.36 18.22 -16.42
C ILE A 112 -5.17 19.52 -16.54
N SER A 113 -6.02 19.63 -17.57
CA SER A 113 -6.82 20.83 -17.89
C SER A 113 -5.99 22.12 -17.92
N SER A 114 -4.79 22.09 -18.53
CA SER A 114 -3.84 23.19 -18.52
C SER A 114 -4.44 24.53 -18.96
N ALA A 115 -4.14 25.61 -18.23
CA ALA A 115 -4.74 26.93 -18.42
C ALA A 115 -3.93 27.84 -19.39
N PRO A 116 -4.40 29.07 -19.70
CA PRO A 116 -3.76 29.99 -20.66
C PRO A 116 -2.34 30.44 -20.30
N ASN A 117 -1.89 30.23 -19.05
CA ASN A 117 -0.52 30.51 -18.62
C ASN A 117 0.50 29.53 -19.24
N THR A 118 0.05 28.44 -19.87
CA THR A 118 0.90 27.52 -20.62
C THR A 118 1.65 28.26 -21.72
N TYR A 119 2.98 28.20 -21.72
CA TYR A 119 3.81 28.92 -22.68
C TYR A 119 3.51 28.55 -24.14
N PRO A 120 3.81 29.44 -25.10
CA PRO A 120 3.83 29.11 -26.52
C PRO A 120 4.74 27.91 -26.81
N ASN A 121 4.43 27.15 -27.87
CA ASN A 121 5.15 25.91 -28.20
C ASN A 121 6.65 26.16 -28.42
N GLU A 122 7.01 27.31 -28.99
CA GLU A 122 8.38 27.72 -29.26
C GLU A 122 9.19 27.94 -27.98
N ARG A 123 8.51 28.27 -26.86
CA ARG A 123 9.14 28.40 -25.55
C ARG A 123 9.15 27.08 -24.78
N LEU A 124 8.13 26.22 -24.97
CA LEU A 124 8.12 24.87 -24.39
C LEU A 124 9.15 23.94 -25.05
N PHE A 125 9.39 24.12 -26.36
CA PHE A 125 10.27 23.29 -27.17
C PHE A 125 11.20 24.18 -28.04
N PRO A 126 12.11 24.95 -27.42
CA PRO A 126 12.98 25.89 -28.14
C PRO A 126 13.93 25.22 -29.14
N ASP A 127 14.12 23.90 -29.02
CA ASP A 127 14.96 23.07 -29.89
C ASP A 127 14.13 22.19 -30.86
N GLY A 128 12.86 22.54 -31.08
CA GLY A 128 11.95 21.73 -31.91
C GLY A 128 11.61 20.38 -31.29
N GLY A 129 11.77 20.23 -29.96
CA GLY A 129 11.42 19.04 -29.20
C GLY A 129 12.51 17.97 -29.15
N LYS A 130 13.75 18.31 -29.52
CA LYS A 130 14.86 17.33 -29.53
C LYS A 130 15.12 16.80 -28.11
N ALA A 131 15.28 17.67 -27.13
CA ALA A 131 15.49 17.28 -25.74
C ALA A 131 14.31 16.46 -25.20
N ALA A 132 13.07 16.82 -25.55
CA ALA A 132 11.89 16.07 -25.14
C ALA A 132 11.91 14.63 -25.70
N ARG A 133 12.25 14.44 -26.98
CA ARG A 133 12.37 13.10 -27.59
C ARG A 133 13.47 12.24 -26.96
N GLU A 134 14.54 12.86 -26.48
CA GLU A 134 15.70 12.15 -25.92
C GLU A 134 15.56 11.87 -24.41
N GLN A 135 14.92 12.76 -23.66
CA GLN A 135 14.98 12.76 -22.20
C GLN A 135 13.63 12.50 -21.53
N LEU A 136 12.51 12.83 -22.17
CA LEU A 136 11.20 12.72 -21.53
C LEU A 136 10.72 11.26 -21.56
N LYS A 137 10.37 10.73 -20.38
CA LYS A 137 9.90 9.35 -20.23
C LYS A 137 8.38 9.26 -20.28
N LEU A 138 7.71 10.27 -19.73
CA LEU A 138 6.26 10.40 -19.83
C LEU A 138 5.86 11.87 -19.98
N LEU A 139 5.03 12.13 -20.99
CA LEU A 139 4.20 13.32 -21.09
C LEU A 139 2.74 12.88 -21.11
N PHE A 140 2.00 13.20 -20.05
CA PHE A 140 0.60 12.83 -19.90
C PHE A 140 -0.26 14.09 -19.90
N ILE A 141 -0.99 14.32 -21.00
CA ILE A 141 -1.84 15.48 -21.18
C ILE A 141 -3.28 15.00 -21.01
N ALA A 142 -4.01 15.55 -20.05
CA ALA A 142 -5.41 15.17 -19.83
C ALA A 142 -6.33 16.39 -19.72
N CYS A 143 -7.59 16.26 -20.14
CA CYS A 143 -8.59 17.31 -20.00
C CYS A 143 -10.02 16.75 -20.10
N GLY A 144 -11.00 17.43 -19.49
CA GLY A 144 -12.42 17.11 -19.68
C GLY A 144 -12.92 17.58 -21.05
N THR A 145 -13.80 16.83 -21.70
CA THR A 145 -14.32 17.22 -23.03
C THR A 145 -15.22 18.47 -23.01
N ASN A 146 -15.79 18.80 -21.85
CA ASN A 146 -16.66 19.98 -21.67
C ASN A 146 -15.90 21.16 -21.04
N ASP A 147 -14.59 21.02 -20.80
CA ASP A 147 -13.75 22.08 -20.27
C ASP A 147 -13.49 23.15 -21.34
N SER A 148 -13.78 24.42 -21.03
CA SER A 148 -13.57 25.53 -21.97
C SER A 148 -12.09 25.82 -22.24
N LEU A 149 -11.18 25.27 -21.41
CA LEU A 149 -9.73 25.42 -21.54
C LEU A 149 -9.07 24.28 -22.34
N ILE A 150 -9.84 23.32 -22.87
CA ILE A 150 -9.32 22.15 -23.61
C ILE A 150 -8.32 22.52 -24.72
N GLY A 151 -8.52 23.66 -25.37
CA GLY A 151 -7.67 24.14 -26.48
C GLY A 151 -6.20 24.33 -26.10
N PHE A 152 -5.88 24.63 -24.83
CA PHE A 152 -4.49 24.86 -24.42
C PHE A 152 -3.68 23.56 -24.35
N GLY A 153 -4.26 22.49 -23.81
CA GLY A 153 -3.65 21.15 -23.83
C GLY A 153 -3.62 20.58 -25.25
N GLN A 154 -4.71 20.76 -26.01
CA GLN A 154 -4.80 20.31 -27.40
C GLN A 154 -3.71 20.93 -28.29
N ARG A 155 -3.44 22.23 -28.15
CA ARG A 155 -2.34 22.91 -28.88
C ARG A 155 -0.99 22.21 -28.68
N VAL A 156 -0.68 21.80 -27.45
CA VAL A 156 0.59 21.13 -27.14
C VAL A 156 0.58 19.70 -27.67
N HIS A 157 -0.55 18.98 -27.57
CA HIS A 157 -0.75 17.67 -28.17
C HIS A 157 -0.50 17.68 -29.70
N GLU A 158 -1.08 18.66 -30.41
CA GLU A 158 -0.91 18.83 -31.86
C GLU A 158 0.56 19.10 -32.22
N TYR A 159 1.24 19.96 -31.46
CA TYR A 159 2.66 20.21 -31.65
C TYR A 159 3.50 18.96 -31.40
N CYS A 160 3.23 18.21 -30.33
CA CYS A 160 3.93 16.97 -30.03
C CYS A 160 3.74 15.93 -31.15
N THR A 161 2.52 15.82 -31.68
CA THR A 161 2.21 14.94 -32.81
C THR A 161 2.98 15.35 -34.06
N ALA A 162 2.95 16.63 -34.43
CA ALA A 162 3.65 17.14 -35.60
C ALA A 162 5.18 16.99 -35.53
N ASN A 163 5.74 16.98 -34.31
CA ASN A 163 7.19 16.91 -34.07
C ASN A 163 7.64 15.55 -33.52
N ASN A 164 6.83 14.50 -33.61
CA ASN A 164 7.18 13.13 -33.16
C ASN A 164 7.65 13.07 -31.69
N ILE A 165 7.04 13.87 -30.81
CA ILE A 165 7.29 13.83 -29.37
C ILE A 165 6.29 12.85 -28.77
N LYS A 166 6.79 11.75 -28.19
CA LYS A 166 5.95 10.72 -27.59
C LYS A 166 5.20 11.30 -26.38
N HIS A 167 3.89 11.11 -26.35
CA HIS A 167 3.03 11.57 -25.27
C HIS A 167 1.70 10.81 -25.25
N THR A 168 0.99 10.92 -24.14
CA THR A 168 -0.38 10.45 -23.96
C THR A 168 -1.30 11.66 -23.97
N TYR A 169 -2.40 11.57 -24.70
CA TYR A 169 -3.47 12.57 -24.67
C TYR A 169 -4.79 11.87 -24.32
N TRP A 170 -5.34 12.17 -23.15
CA TRP A 170 -6.53 11.52 -22.62
C TRP A 170 -7.65 12.53 -22.34
N LEU A 171 -8.80 12.32 -22.99
CA LEU A 171 -9.98 13.15 -22.82
C LEU A 171 -11.04 12.45 -21.97
N ILE A 172 -11.36 13.05 -20.83
CA ILE A 172 -12.37 12.57 -19.90
C ILE A 172 -13.75 12.96 -20.45
N GLN A 173 -14.47 11.98 -20.99
CA GLN A 173 -15.76 12.17 -21.64
C GLN A 173 -16.78 12.76 -20.66
N GLY A 174 -17.42 13.85 -21.05
CA GLY A 174 -18.39 14.59 -20.23
C GLY A 174 -17.78 15.43 -19.09
N GLY A 175 -16.48 15.31 -18.84
CA GLY A 175 -15.79 16.02 -17.76
C GLY A 175 -15.69 17.54 -18.00
N GLY A 176 -15.87 18.32 -16.93
CA GLY A 176 -15.74 19.78 -16.91
C GLY A 176 -14.40 20.25 -16.35
N HIS A 177 -14.40 21.43 -15.71
CA HIS A 177 -13.22 22.03 -15.08
C HIS A 177 -13.25 21.84 -13.55
N ASP A 178 -13.18 20.58 -13.11
CA ASP A 178 -13.40 20.21 -11.70
C ASP A 178 -12.65 18.93 -11.30
N PHE A 179 -12.71 18.59 -10.00
CA PHE A 179 -12.04 17.40 -9.44
C PHE A 179 -12.59 16.06 -9.96
N GLY A 180 -13.75 16.03 -10.63
CA GLY A 180 -14.23 14.88 -11.39
C GLY A 180 -13.35 14.56 -12.60
N VAL A 181 -12.55 15.51 -13.08
CA VAL A 181 -11.51 15.31 -14.11
C VAL A 181 -10.13 15.14 -13.49
N TRP A 182 -9.80 15.97 -12.48
CA TRP A 182 -8.44 16.01 -11.94
C TRP A 182 -8.07 14.77 -11.13
N LYS A 183 -9.02 14.17 -10.39
CA LYS A 183 -8.77 12.91 -9.66
C LYS A 183 -8.51 11.72 -10.60
N PRO A 184 -9.34 11.45 -11.63
CA PRO A 184 -8.99 10.42 -12.61
C PRO A 184 -7.70 10.72 -13.37
N GLY A 185 -7.38 11.99 -13.61
CA GLY A 185 -6.11 12.41 -14.20
C GLY A 185 -4.91 12.03 -13.34
N LEU A 186 -4.95 12.33 -12.03
CA LEU A 186 -3.93 11.94 -11.08
C LEU A 186 -3.78 10.41 -10.97
N TRP A 187 -4.91 9.70 -10.88
CA TRP A 187 -4.94 8.24 -10.80
C TRP A 187 -4.25 7.57 -12.01
N ASN A 188 -4.52 8.04 -13.23
CA ASN A 188 -3.85 7.53 -14.43
C ASN A 188 -2.37 7.94 -14.46
N PHE A 189 -2.06 9.20 -14.14
CA PHE A 189 -0.69 9.70 -14.21
C PHE A 189 0.25 8.92 -13.28
N LEU A 190 -0.17 8.65 -12.04
CA LEU A 190 0.66 7.90 -11.08
C LEU A 190 1.04 6.51 -11.62
N GLN A 191 0.07 5.77 -12.17
CA GLN A 191 0.31 4.45 -12.75
C GLN A 191 1.21 4.52 -13.98
N MET A 192 0.89 5.41 -14.94
CA MET A 192 1.69 5.55 -16.15
C MET A 192 3.11 6.03 -15.85
N ALA A 193 3.30 6.84 -14.80
CA ALA A 193 4.62 7.27 -14.38
C ALA A 193 5.42 6.13 -13.74
N ASP A 194 4.79 5.29 -12.91
CA ASP A 194 5.41 4.08 -12.34
C ASP A 194 5.80 3.09 -13.45
N GLU A 195 4.91 2.82 -14.40
CA GLU A 195 5.16 1.99 -15.58
C GLU A 195 6.32 2.54 -16.44
N ALA A 196 6.41 3.87 -16.56
CA ALA A 196 7.51 4.55 -17.22
C ALA A 196 8.78 4.63 -16.34
N GLY A 197 8.79 3.99 -15.16
CA GLY A 197 9.94 3.78 -14.30
C GLY A 197 10.23 4.88 -13.29
N LEU A 198 9.25 5.73 -12.93
CA LEU A 198 9.41 6.81 -11.94
C LEU A 198 9.91 6.27 -10.60
N SER A 199 9.51 5.06 -10.25
CA SER A 199 9.88 4.41 -8.99
C SER A 199 11.04 3.43 -9.15
N GLY A 200 11.89 3.63 -10.17
CA GLY A 200 13.08 2.83 -10.44
C GLY A 200 12.82 1.68 -11.42
N GLY A 201 13.34 1.82 -12.64
CA GLY A 201 13.44 0.77 -13.65
C GLY A 201 14.88 0.28 -13.80
N GLY A 202 15.25 -0.78 -13.09
CA GLY A 202 16.55 -1.44 -13.18
C GLY A 202 16.67 -2.57 -12.17
N SER A 203 16.70 -3.81 -12.68
CA SER A 203 16.64 -5.09 -11.96
C SER A 203 15.22 -5.53 -11.58
N THR A 204 14.77 -6.63 -12.19
CA THR A 204 13.75 -7.55 -11.66
C THR A 204 14.23 -8.22 -10.39
N THR A 205 14.72 -7.43 -9.43
CA THR A 205 14.66 -7.87 -8.04
C THR A 205 13.23 -7.55 -7.63
N PRO A 206 12.47 -8.51 -7.09
CA PRO A 206 11.14 -8.21 -6.60
C PRO A 206 11.25 -6.98 -5.71
N THR A 207 10.37 -5.99 -5.87
CA THR A 207 9.88 -5.29 -4.67
C THR A 207 9.61 -6.41 -3.67
N PRO A 208 10.06 -6.35 -2.40
CA PRO A 208 9.57 -7.34 -1.46
C PRO A 208 8.05 -7.26 -1.59
N THR A 209 7.45 -8.31 -2.17
CA THR A 209 6.07 -8.67 -1.90
C THR A 209 5.91 -8.38 -0.41
N PRO A 210 4.87 -7.66 0.04
CA PRO A 210 4.59 -7.59 1.47
C PRO A 210 4.86 -8.99 2.00
N GLY A 211 5.85 -9.10 2.90
CA GLY A 211 6.29 -10.42 3.36
C GLY A 211 5.02 -11.20 3.71
N PRO A 212 4.94 -12.49 3.34
CA PRO A 212 3.69 -13.25 3.39
C PRO A 212 2.85 -12.87 4.62
N ARG A 213 1.65 -12.31 4.40
CA ARG A 213 0.81 -11.81 5.50
C ARG A 213 0.37 -13.02 6.29
N LEU A 214 0.75 -13.09 7.56
CA LEU A 214 0.45 -14.25 8.40
C LEU A 214 -1.07 -14.47 8.50
N ALA A 215 -1.56 -15.61 8.04
CA ALA A 215 -2.98 -15.95 8.03
C ALA A 215 -3.56 -16.09 9.45
N ASN A 216 -2.72 -16.33 10.46
CA ASN A 216 -3.10 -16.41 11.88
C ASN A 216 -3.10 -15.07 12.62
N THR A 217 -2.98 -13.96 11.90
CA THR A 217 -3.22 -12.63 12.48
C THR A 217 -4.64 -12.18 12.19
N ARG A 218 -5.11 -11.14 12.88
CA ARG A 218 -6.35 -10.47 12.51
C ARG A 218 -6.15 -9.80 11.14
N ILE A 219 -7.07 -10.06 10.23
CA ILE A 219 -7.09 -9.53 8.88
C ILE A 219 -8.35 -8.72 8.70
N GLU A 220 -8.23 -7.39 8.60
CA GLU A 220 -9.38 -6.53 8.29
C GLU A 220 -9.91 -6.88 6.90
N ALA A 221 -11.24 -6.95 6.77
CA ALA A 221 -11.89 -7.32 5.53
C ALA A 221 -11.73 -6.21 4.48
N GLU A 222 -11.66 -4.95 4.90
CA GLU A 222 -11.36 -3.80 4.05
C GLU A 222 -9.90 -3.73 3.57
N ASP A 223 -8.99 -4.54 4.13
CA ASP A 223 -7.62 -4.71 3.63
C ASP A 223 -7.54 -5.75 2.48
N TYR A 224 -8.58 -5.87 1.66
CA TYR A 224 -8.56 -6.74 0.49
C TYR A 224 -7.59 -6.19 -0.57
N ASN A 225 -6.92 -7.09 -1.31
CA ASN A 225 -6.02 -6.73 -2.41
C ASN A 225 -6.74 -6.58 -3.75
N ASP A 226 -7.90 -7.22 -3.93
CA ASP A 226 -8.72 -7.15 -5.13
C ASP A 226 -10.17 -7.50 -4.78
N ILE A 227 -11.10 -7.13 -5.65
CA ILE A 227 -12.54 -7.32 -5.44
C ILE A 227 -13.26 -7.53 -6.77
N TYR A 228 -14.29 -8.38 -6.74
CA TYR A 228 -15.28 -8.44 -7.81
C TYR A 228 -16.65 -8.20 -7.21
N SER A 229 -17.17 -6.99 -7.42
CA SER A 229 -18.51 -6.58 -7.04
C SER A 229 -18.88 -5.29 -7.76
N SER A 230 -20.18 -5.02 -7.85
CA SER A 230 -20.73 -3.71 -8.23
C SER A 230 -21.49 -3.03 -7.09
N SER A 231 -21.60 -3.67 -5.92
CA SER A 231 -22.44 -3.22 -4.81
C SER A 231 -21.71 -3.12 -3.47
N ILE A 232 -20.55 -3.78 -3.30
CA ILE A 232 -19.79 -3.72 -2.05
C ILE A 232 -19.39 -2.28 -1.71
N GLU A 233 -19.61 -1.91 -0.45
CA GLU A 233 -19.17 -0.64 0.12
C GLU A 233 -18.35 -0.89 1.40
N ILE A 234 -17.43 0.04 1.69
CA ILE A 234 -16.83 0.13 3.02
C ILE A 234 -17.85 0.78 3.95
N ILE A 235 -18.19 0.09 5.03
CA ILE A 235 -19.19 0.50 6.01
C ILE A 235 -18.56 0.72 7.38
N GLY A 236 -19.22 1.47 8.25
CA GLY A 236 -18.82 1.58 9.65
C GLY A 236 -19.22 0.36 10.48
N VAL A 237 -18.42 -0.01 11.47
CA VAL A 237 -18.67 -1.15 12.38
C VAL A 237 -19.07 -0.65 13.78
N PRO A 238 -20.37 -0.48 14.07
CA PRO A 238 -20.83 -0.14 15.42
C PRO A 238 -20.82 -1.38 16.36
N PRO A 239 -20.82 -1.19 17.70
CA PRO A 239 -20.57 0.07 18.42
C PRO A 239 -19.07 0.40 18.53
N ASP A 240 -18.19 -0.55 18.21
CA ASP A 240 -16.75 -0.49 18.50
C ASP A 240 -16.02 0.57 17.66
N GLY A 241 -16.62 1.03 16.56
CA GLY A 241 -15.98 1.87 15.57
C GLY A 241 -15.08 1.04 14.64
N GLY A 242 -14.50 1.70 13.63
CA GLY A 242 -13.73 1.04 12.57
C GLY A 242 -14.55 0.87 11.30
N SER A 243 -13.92 0.22 10.32
CA SER A 243 -14.51 -0.04 9.01
C SER A 243 -14.70 -1.54 8.82
N GLY A 244 -15.55 -1.90 7.87
CA GLY A 244 -15.77 -3.27 7.43
C GLY A 244 -16.36 -3.24 6.04
N ILE A 245 -16.73 -4.41 5.53
CA ILE A 245 -17.30 -4.57 4.19
C ILE A 245 -18.77 -4.96 4.30
N GLY A 246 -19.62 -4.23 3.57
CA GLY A 246 -21.06 -4.45 3.51
C GLY A 246 -21.61 -4.29 2.11
N TYR A 247 -22.95 -4.31 1.99
CA TYR A 247 -23.66 -4.29 0.70
C TYR A 247 -23.26 -5.44 -0.25
N ILE A 248 -22.83 -6.55 0.36
CA ILE A 248 -22.43 -7.79 -0.30
C ILE A 248 -23.65 -8.48 -0.92
N THR A 249 -23.50 -8.96 -2.14
CA THR A 249 -24.48 -9.78 -2.86
C THR A 249 -23.90 -11.14 -3.25
N SER A 250 -24.78 -12.08 -3.61
CA SER A 250 -24.36 -13.43 -4.00
C SER A 250 -23.54 -13.37 -5.30
N GLY A 251 -22.34 -13.94 -5.27
CA GLY A 251 -21.39 -13.93 -6.39
C GLY A 251 -20.27 -12.91 -6.24
N ASP A 252 -20.37 -11.97 -5.30
CA ASP A 252 -19.27 -11.07 -4.97
C ASP A 252 -18.10 -11.84 -4.34
N TYR A 253 -16.88 -11.33 -4.49
CA TYR A 253 -15.74 -11.86 -3.74
C TYR A 253 -14.68 -10.81 -3.41
N LEU A 254 -13.98 -11.04 -2.29
CA LEU A 254 -12.75 -10.34 -1.90
C LEU A 254 -11.53 -11.24 -2.13
N VAL A 255 -10.39 -10.64 -2.48
CA VAL A 255 -9.13 -11.34 -2.72
C VAL A 255 -8.06 -10.85 -1.74
N PHE A 256 -7.40 -11.78 -1.07
CA PHE A 256 -6.26 -11.53 -0.18
C PHE A 256 -5.05 -12.29 -0.71
N LYS A 257 -4.06 -11.56 -1.22
CA LYS A 257 -2.90 -12.14 -1.89
C LYS A 257 -1.79 -12.45 -0.88
N ASN A 258 -1.03 -13.50 -1.16
CA ASN A 258 0.16 -13.92 -0.40
C ASN A 258 -0.09 -14.13 1.11
N LEU A 259 -1.18 -14.80 1.50
CA LEU A 259 -1.40 -15.19 2.90
C LEU A 259 -0.52 -16.39 3.28
N ASP A 260 0.24 -16.27 4.35
CA ASP A 260 1.07 -17.34 4.91
C ASP A 260 0.32 -18.15 5.95
N PHE A 261 -0.01 -19.39 5.59
CA PHE A 261 -0.65 -20.34 6.49
C PHE A 261 0.35 -21.14 7.34
N GLY A 262 1.65 -20.84 7.20
CA GLY A 262 2.73 -21.46 7.96
C GLY A 262 2.73 -22.98 7.83
N SER A 263 2.83 -23.66 8.98
CA SER A 263 2.87 -25.12 9.09
C SER A 263 1.49 -25.79 9.01
N GLY A 264 0.39 -25.02 8.96
CA GLY A 264 -0.95 -25.60 8.85
C GLY A 264 -2.07 -24.85 9.54
N ALA A 265 -2.91 -24.14 8.77
CA ALA A 265 -4.20 -23.67 9.22
C ALA A 265 -5.29 -24.74 9.07
N THR A 266 -6.13 -24.92 10.10
CA THR A 266 -7.22 -25.93 10.12
C THR A 266 -8.57 -25.36 10.52
N SER A 267 -8.63 -24.09 10.95
CA SER A 267 -9.88 -23.38 11.17
C SER A 267 -9.86 -21.96 10.63
N PHE A 268 -11.05 -21.42 10.39
CA PHE A 268 -11.28 -20.04 10.00
C PHE A 268 -12.25 -19.41 11.00
N LYS A 269 -12.05 -18.13 11.29
CA LYS A 269 -12.93 -17.33 12.13
C LYS A 269 -13.09 -15.95 11.49
N ALA A 270 -14.32 -15.46 11.42
CA ALA A 270 -14.61 -14.11 10.96
C ALA A 270 -15.57 -13.42 11.93
N ARG A 271 -15.41 -12.10 12.06
CA ARG A 271 -16.36 -11.24 12.74
C ARG A 271 -17.32 -10.65 11.72
N VAL A 272 -18.59 -11.02 11.85
CA VAL A 272 -19.62 -10.77 10.83
C VAL A 272 -20.92 -10.29 11.47
N ALA A 273 -21.71 -9.51 10.74
CA ALA A 273 -23.09 -9.17 11.07
C ALA A 273 -24.01 -9.58 9.93
N ASN A 274 -25.15 -10.18 10.26
CA ASN A 274 -26.11 -10.64 9.27
C ASN A 274 -27.51 -10.69 9.88
N ALA A 275 -28.47 -9.98 9.28
CA ALA A 275 -29.88 -10.10 9.67
C ALA A 275 -30.54 -11.39 9.14
N GLN A 276 -29.83 -12.16 8.33
CA GLN A 276 -30.28 -13.39 7.66
C GLN A 276 -29.22 -14.50 7.80
N THR A 277 -29.30 -15.53 6.98
CA THR A 277 -28.26 -16.56 6.85
C THR A 277 -27.65 -16.53 5.45
N SER A 278 -26.33 -16.64 5.36
CA SER A 278 -25.60 -16.74 4.10
C SER A 278 -24.33 -17.56 4.28
N ASP A 279 -23.66 -17.92 3.19
CA ASP A 279 -22.40 -18.63 3.24
C ASP A 279 -21.26 -17.77 2.67
N ILE A 280 -20.07 -17.95 3.24
CA ILE A 280 -18.79 -17.47 2.69
C ILE A 280 -17.96 -18.70 2.33
N GLU A 281 -17.71 -18.90 1.05
CA GLU A 281 -16.78 -19.94 0.58
C GLU A 281 -15.34 -19.43 0.65
N LEU A 282 -14.46 -20.23 1.23
CA LEU A 282 -13.02 -19.97 1.33
C LEU A 282 -12.32 -20.73 0.20
N ARG A 283 -11.81 -20.01 -0.80
CA ARG A 283 -11.16 -20.61 -1.97
C ARG A 283 -9.73 -20.15 -2.14
N LEU A 284 -8.85 -21.05 -2.58
CA LEU A 284 -7.44 -20.72 -2.80
C LEU A 284 -7.15 -20.41 -4.27
N ASN A 285 -6.32 -19.39 -4.49
CA ASN A 285 -5.65 -19.04 -5.75
C ASN A 285 -6.55 -18.60 -6.92
N SER A 286 -7.87 -18.81 -6.85
CA SER A 286 -8.85 -18.24 -7.79
C SER A 286 -10.28 -18.32 -7.21
N PRO A 287 -11.27 -17.56 -7.74
CA PRO A 287 -12.65 -17.63 -7.26
C PRO A 287 -13.34 -18.97 -7.58
N SER A 288 -12.74 -19.80 -8.45
CA SER A 288 -13.16 -21.17 -8.73
C SER A 288 -12.14 -22.22 -8.28
N GLY A 289 -11.13 -21.81 -7.51
CA GLY A 289 -10.03 -22.65 -7.04
C GLY A 289 -10.44 -23.59 -5.92
N THR A 290 -9.44 -24.20 -5.28
CA THR A 290 -9.64 -25.21 -4.23
C THR A 290 -10.48 -24.65 -3.09
N LEU A 291 -11.67 -25.22 -2.88
CA LEU A 291 -12.53 -24.91 -1.73
C LEU A 291 -11.91 -25.55 -0.49
N ILE A 292 -11.46 -24.74 0.46
CA ILE A 292 -10.85 -25.21 1.71
C ILE A 292 -11.85 -25.28 2.85
N GLY A 293 -12.93 -24.51 2.79
CA GLY A 293 -14.04 -24.59 3.73
C GLY A 293 -15.14 -23.60 3.39
N THR A 294 -16.25 -23.68 4.11
CA THR A 294 -17.38 -22.77 4.00
C THR A 294 -17.76 -22.30 5.39
N LEU A 295 -17.77 -20.99 5.61
CA LEU A 295 -18.36 -20.42 6.82
C LEU A 295 -19.85 -20.20 6.56
N SER A 296 -20.68 -21.02 7.20
CA SER A 296 -22.13 -20.79 7.24
C SER A 296 -22.47 -19.73 8.27
N VAL A 297 -22.66 -18.51 7.80
CA VAL A 297 -22.95 -17.32 8.61
C VAL A 297 -24.40 -17.38 9.06
N LYS A 298 -24.59 -17.56 10.36
CA LYS A 298 -25.89 -17.50 11.03
C LYS A 298 -26.29 -16.04 11.24
N SER A 299 -27.60 -15.83 11.44
CA SER A 299 -28.12 -14.52 11.82
C SER A 299 -27.55 -14.06 13.16
N THR A 300 -27.17 -12.79 13.22
CA THR A 300 -26.70 -12.06 14.40
C THR A 300 -27.73 -11.00 14.83
N ASP A 301 -29.01 -11.27 14.58
CA ASP A 301 -30.17 -10.38 14.78
C ASP A 301 -30.29 -9.23 13.77
N ASP A 302 -29.27 -8.39 13.59
CA ASP A 302 -29.31 -7.26 12.65
C ASP A 302 -27.98 -7.00 11.91
N TRP A 303 -27.99 -6.02 10.98
CA TRP A 303 -26.83 -5.68 10.13
C TRP A 303 -25.68 -4.98 10.85
N ASN A 304 -25.88 -4.60 12.12
CA ASN A 304 -24.96 -3.82 12.94
C ASN A 304 -24.51 -4.57 14.20
N THR A 305 -25.02 -5.78 14.42
CA THR A 305 -24.68 -6.63 15.55
C THR A 305 -23.66 -7.66 15.08
N TYR A 306 -22.38 -7.41 15.39
CA TYR A 306 -21.27 -8.23 14.93
C TYR A 306 -20.90 -9.32 15.93
N GLU A 307 -20.84 -10.56 15.46
CA GLU A 307 -20.40 -11.72 16.24
C GLU A 307 -19.27 -12.48 15.54
N GLU A 308 -18.42 -13.14 16.33
CA GLU A 308 -17.42 -14.07 15.79
C GLU A 308 -18.08 -15.40 15.44
N GLN A 309 -17.92 -15.83 14.19
CA GLN A 309 -18.35 -17.15 13.72
C GLN A 309 -17.19 -17.92 13.11
N THR A 310 -17.23 -19.25 13.20
CA THR A 310 -16.09 -20.11 12.87
C THR A 310 -16.50 -21.35 12.07
N CYS A 311 -15.58 -21.87 11.27
CA CYS A 311 -15.70 -23.16 10.61
C CYS A 311 -14.35 -23.89 10.55
N SER A 312 -14.39 -25.22 10.41
CA SER A 312 -13.20 -26.02 10.08
C SER A 312 -12.86 -25.86 8.61
N ILE A 313 -11.58 -25.92 8.29
CA ILE A 313 -11.08 -25.95 6.91
C ILE A 313 -10.20 -27.20 6.70
N SER A 314 -10.05 -27.59 5.44
CA SER A 314 -8.97 -28.49 5.03
C SER A 314 -7.63 -27.85 5.36
N LYS A 315 -6.66 -28.63 5.85
CA LYS A 315 -5.34 -28.12 6.25
C LYS A 315 -4.67 -27.37 5.10
N VAL A 316 -4.34 -26.09 5.32
CA VAL A 316 -3.60 -25.25 4.35
C VAL A 316 -2.23 -24.90 4.92
N THR A 317 -1.19 -25.01 4.10
CA THR A 317 0.20 -24.72 4.50
C THR A 317 0.86 -23.80 3.49
N GLY A 318 1.91 -23.09 3.92
CA GLY A 318 2.67 -22.19 3.05
C GLY A 318 1.85 -20.99 2.56
N VAL A 319 2.32 -20.35 1.50
CA VAL A 319 1.75 -19.09 1.01
C VAL A 319 0.74 -19.34 -0.10
N ASN A 320 -0.49 -18.83 0.03
CA ASN A 320 -1.54 -18.91 -1.00
C ASN A 320 -2.35 -17.61 -1.05
N ASP A 321 -3.00 -17.35 -2.18
CA ASP A 321 -4.03 -16.31 -2.26
C ASP A 321 -5.36 -16.87 -1.76
N LEU A 322 -6.09 -16.09 -0.97
CA LEU A 322 -7.42 -16.43 -0.45
C LEU A 322 -8.50 -15.60 -1.14
N TYR A 323 -9.57 -16.27 -1.54
CA TYR A 323 -10.78 -15.69 -2.07
C TYR A 323 -11.91 -15.96 -1.08
N LEU A 324 -12.53 -14.89 -0.56
CA LEU A 324 -13.79 -14.97 0.18
C LEU A 324 -14.92 -14.79 -0.83
N VAL A 325 -15.56 -15.89 -1.23
CA VAL A 325 -16.65 -15.86 -2.23
C VAL A 325 -17.99 -15.90 -1.51
N PHE A 326 -18.78 -14.82 -1.61
CA PHE A 326 -20.03 -14.68 -0.89
C PHE A 326 -21.18 -15.34 -1.65
N ARG A 327 -21.98 -16.13 -0.94
CA ARG A 327 -23.19 -16.78 -1.48
C ARG A 327 -24.49 -16.08 -1.08
N GLY A 328 -24.38 -14.99 -0.33
CA GLY A 328 -25.49 -14.12 0.00
C GLY A 328 -25.03 -12.92 0.82
N PRO A 329 -25.96 -12.06 1.24
CA PRO A 329 -25.64 -10.87 2.03
C PRO A 329 -25.00 -11.20 3.37
N VAL A 330 -24.00 -10.42 3.75
CA VAL A 330 -23.31 -10.43 5.05
C VAL A 330 -22.51 -9.14 5.16
N ASN A 331 -22.37 -8.61 6.37
CA ASN A 331 -21.35 -7.62 6.68
C ASN A 331 -20.18 -8.32 7.37
N ILE A 332 -18.95 -7.98 7.00
CA ILE A 332 -17.74 -8.59 7.56
C ILE A 332 -16.76 -7.50 7.99
N ASP A 333 -16.27 -7.60 9.22
CA ASP A 333 -15.29 -6.68 9.82
C ASP A 333 -13.88 -7.23 9.59
N TRP A 334 -13.55 -8.38 10.18
CA TRP A 334 -12.24 -9.02 10.02
C TRP A 334 -12.33 -10.54 10.04
N PHE A 335 -11.24 -11.22 9.66
CA PHE A 335 -11.08 -12.65 9.83
C PHE A 335 -9.68 -13.08 10.28
N THR A 336 -9.53 -14.34 10.65
CA THR A 336 -8.25 -14.97 10.99
C THR A 336 -8.33 -16.48 10.81
N PHE A 337 -7.18 -17.13 10.62
CA PHE A 337 -7.07 -18.58 10.58
C PHE A 337 -6.47 -19.15 11.86
N GLY A 338 -7.07 -20.21 12.39
CA GLY A 338 -6.46 -21.00 13.45
C GLY A 338 -5.42 -21.94 12.86
N ILE A 339 -4.16 -21.71 13.19
CA ILE A 339 -3.06 -22.64 12.92
C ILE A 339 -3.04 -23.70 14.01
N GLU A 340 -2.89 -24.97 13.64
CA GLU A 340 -2.54 -26.00 14.60
C GLU A 340 -1.16 -25.69 15.17
N SER A 341 -1.12 -25.18 16.39
CA SER A 341 0.09 -24.78 17.09
C SER A 341 1.03 -25.97 17.29
N GLY A 342 2.00 -26.12 16.39
CA GLY A 342 3.33 -26.60 16.72
C GLY A 342 4.28 -25.42 16.56
N SER A 343 4.65 -24.75 17.64
CA SER A 343 5.54 -23.58 17.60
C SER A 343 7.00 -23.97 17.31
N THR A 344 7.92 -23.00 17.23
CA THR A 344 9.14 -23.02 18.06
C THR A 344 9.97 -21.73 17.93
N GLY A 345 9.89 -20.86 18.95
CA GLY A 345 10.82 -19.74 19.16
C GLY A 345 11.60 -19.91 20.46
N LEU A 346 12.77 -19.28 20.57
CA LEU A 346 13.61 -19.30 21.78
C LEU A 346 12.78 -18.97 23.03
N GLY A 347 12.87 -19.79 24.08
CA GLY A 347 12.10 -19.66 25.32
C GLY A 347 10.74 -20.37 25.36
N ASP A 348 10.23 -20.86 24.22
CA ASP A 348 9.04 -21.72 24.17
C ASP A 348 9.48 -23.19 24.21
N LEU A 349 9.21 -23.84 25.34
CA LEU A 349 9.76 -25.15 25.70
C LEU A 349 8.69 -26.24 25.70
N ASN A 350 7.42 -25.85 25.57
CA ASN A 350 6.29 -26.78 25.48
C ASN A 350 5.63 -26.79 24.08
N GLY A 351 6.05 -25.91 23.17
CA GLY A 351 5.57 -25.86 21.80
C GLY A 351 4.26 -25.10 21.62
N ASP A 352 3.78 -24.40 22.67
CA ASP A 352 2.44 -23.81 22.71
C ASP A 352 2.34 -22.41 22.08
N GLY A 353 3.48 -21.85 21.67
CA GLY A 353 3.60 -20.55 21.02
C GLY A 353 3.74 -19.37 21.99
N ASN A 354 3.67 -19.60 23.31
CA ASN A 354 3.76 -18.57 24.33
C ASN A 354 4.96 -18.83 25.24
N ILE A 355 5.60 -17.75 25.71
CA ILE A 355 6.67 -17.83 26.71
C ILE A 355 6.09 -17.45 28.07
N ASN A 356 5.77 -18.44 28.90
CA ASN A 356 5.09 -18.23 30.18
C ASN A 356 5.59 -19.18 31.29
N SER A 357 4.86 -19.23 32.41
CA SER A 357 5.23 -20.04 33.58
C SER A 357 5.29 -21.55 33.30
N THR A 358 4.61 -22.01 32.25
CA THR A 358 4.60 -23.40 31.81
C THR A 358 5.96 -23.79 31.22
N ASP A 359 6.60 -22.92 30.44
CA ASP A 359 7.96 -23.10 29.92
C ASP A 359 8.99 -23.11 31.05
N LEU A 360 8.84 -22.19 32.00
CA LEU A 360 9.70 -22.15 33.18
C LEU A 360 9.60 -23.45 33.98
N GLN A 361 8.41 -24.04 34.07
CA GLN A 361 8.21 -25.33 34.71
C GLN A 361 8.81 -26.49 33.90
N ALA A 362 8.72 -26.44 32.57
CA ALA A 362 9.34 -27.42 31.68
C ALA A 362 10.88 -27.39 31.81
N LEU A 363 11.48 -26.20 31.81
CA LEU A 363 12.92 -26.03 32.06
C LEU A 363 13.33 -26.55 33.43
N LYS A 364 12.54 -26.26 34.47
CA LYS A 364 12.80 -26.78 35.82
C LYS A 364 12.80 -28.31 35.86
N ARG A 365 11.85 -28.97 35.18
CA ARG A 365 11.81 -30.44 35.12
C ARG A 365 12.99 -31.03 34.35
N HIS A 366 13.45 -30.36 33.30
CA HIS A 366 14.65 -30.75 32.56
C HIS A 366 15.91 -30.65 33.46
N LEU A 367 16.10 -29.54 34.16
CA LEU A 367 17.24 -29.35 35.07
C LEU A 367 17.23 -30.34 36.25
N LEU A 368 16.05 -30.78 36.69
CA LEU A 368 15.89 -31.81 37.73
C LEU A 368 15.95 -33.24 37.19
N GLY A 369 16.09 -33.43 35.87
CA GLY A 369 16.14 -34.74 35.22
C GLY A 369 14.84 -35.53 35.25
N THR A 370 13.71 -34.90 35.63
CA THR A 370 12.41 -35.59 35.74
C THR A 370 11.63 -35.63 34.43
N SER A 371 11.90 -34.70 33.52
CA SER A 371 11.36 -34.67 32.16
C SER A 371 12.32 -33.89 31.25
N PRO A 372 13.32 -34.56 30.65
CA PRO A 372 14.30 -33.88 29.81
C PRO A 372 13.68 -33.30 28.52
N LEU A 373 13.93 -32.02 28.24
CA LEU A 373 13.69 -31.42 26.93
C LEU A 373 14.56 -32.08 25.85
N THR A 374 14.05 -32.13 24.62
CA THR A 374 14.73 -32.70 23.45
C THR A 374 14.41 -31.87 22.20
N GLY A 375 15.17 -32.11 21.11
CA GLY A 375 14.91 -31.48 19.81
C GLY A 375 14.88 -29.95 19.88
N THR A 376 13.91 -29.35 19.21
CA THR A 376 13.76 -27.89 19.15
C THR A 376 13.49 -27.27 20.52
N ASN A 377 12.78 -27.95 21.41
CA ASN A 377 12.51 -27.42 22.75
C ASN A 377 13.79 -27.37 23.59
N LEU A 378 14.76 -28.27 23.36
CA LEU A 378 16.08 -28.19 23.99
C LEU A 378 16.89 -27.03 23.41
N ILE A 379 16.79 -26.78 22.11
CA ILE A 379 17.45 -25.65 21.45
C ILE A 379 16.85 -24.32 21.96
N ASN A 380 15.54 -24.26 22.12
CA ASN A 380 14.83 -23.09 22.63
C ASN A 380 15.15 -22.80 24.10
N ALA A 381 15.64 -23.78 24.85
CA ALA A 381 15.98 -23.64 26.25
C ALA A 381 17.28 -22.86 26.49
N ASP A 382 18.17 -22.77 25.51
CA ASP A 382 19.43 -22.00 25.59
C ASP A 382 19.16 -20.51 25.34
N VAL A 383 18.36 -19.90 26.23
CA VAL A 383 17.89 -18.52 26.10
C VAL A 383 19.02 -17.49 26.27
N ASN A 384 20.18 -17.89 26.80
CA ASN A 384 21.35 -17.03 26.91
C ASN A 384 22.39 -17.23 25.79
N GLY A 385 22.23 -18.25 24.94
CA GLY A 385 23.12 -18.55 23.82
C GLY A 385 24.49 -19.08 24.24
N SER A 386 24.59 -19.75 25.39
CA SER A 386 25.86 -20.27 25.91
C SER A 386 26.26 -21.62 25.31
N GLY A 387 25.34 -22.27 24.58
CA GLY A 387 25.48 -23.65 24.11
C GLY A 387 25.21 -24.70 25.19
N LYS A 388 24.73 -24.28 26.37
CA LYS A 388 24.36 -25.16 27.49
C LYS A 388 22.98 -24.75 28.01
N VAL A 389 22.23 -25.73 28.49
CA VAL A 389 20.94 -25.51 29.16
C VAL A 389 21.12 -25.78 30.65
N ASP A 390 21.22 -24.71 31.45
CA ASP A 390 21.49 -24.81 32.90
C ASP A 390 20.67 -23.81 33.76
N SER A 391 21.05 -23.63 35.02
CA SER A 391 20.36 -22.71 35.96
C SER A 391 20.39 -21.24 35.51
N THR A 392 21.30 -20.89 34.62
CA THR A 392 21.41 -19.55 34.04
C THR A 392 20.24 -19.27 33.11
N ASP A 393 19.89 -20.22 32.23
CA ASP A 393 18.71 -20.14 31.36
C ASP A 393 17.42 -20.03 32.14
N TYR A 394 17.31 -20.78 33.24
CA TYR A 394 16.15 -20.69 34.13
C TYR A 394 15.99 -19.28 34.71
N SER A 395 17.10 -18.64 35.08
CA SER A 395 17.10 -17.28 35.63
C SER A 395 16.79 -16.24 34.55
N VAL A 396 17.27 -16.42 33.33
CA VAL A 396 16.97 -15.55 32.17
C VAL A 396 15.51 -15.67 31.76
N LEU A 397 14.99 -16.89 31.59
CA LEU A 397 13.58 -17.16 31.27
C LEU A 397 12.65 -16.58 32.35
N LYS A 398 13.00 -16.73 33.63
CA LYS A 398 12.25 -16.12 34.74
C LYS A 398 12.25 -14.59 34.68
N ARG A 399 13.39 -13.96 34.37
CA ARG A 399 13.48 -12.49 34.22
C ARG A 399 12.64 -11.97 33.06
N TYR A 400 12.57 -12.72 31.96
CA TYR A 400 11.73 -12.40 30.80
C TYR A 400 10.24 -12.45 31.16
N ILE A 401 9.79 -13.55 31.81
CA ILE A 401 8.40 -13.68 32.28
C ILE A 401 8.02 -12.58 33.27
N LEU A 402 8.96 -12.17 34.13
CA LEU A 402 8.77 -11.05 35.08
C LEU A 402 8.91 -9.67 34.43
N ARG A 403 9.12 -9.58 33.11
CA ARG A 403 9.34 -8.34 32.35
C ARG A 403 10.48 -7.48 32.87
N ILE A 404 11.48 -8.09 33.52
CA ILE A 404 12.73 -7.44 33.94
C ILE A 404 13.64 -7.24 32.71
N ILE A 405 13.51 -8.11 31.72
CA ILE A 405 14.13 -8.01 30.40
C ILE A 405 13.02 -8.21 29.34
N THR A 406 13.18 -7.58 28.19
CA THR A 406 12.20 -7.62 27.08
C THR A 406 12.65 -8.50 25.92
N GLU A 407 13.85 -9.06 25.98
CA GLU A 407 14.45 -9.91 24.96
C GLU A 407 15.43 -10.90 25.59
N PHE A 408 15.74 -11.98 24.86
CA PHE A 408 16.69 -12.99 25.32
C PHE A 408 18.12 -12.64 24.87
N PRO A 409 19.13 -12.72 25.77
CA PRO A 409 20.52 -12.49 25.39
C PRO A 409 21.03 -13.42 24.27
N GLY A 410 20.51 -14.64 24.19
CA GLY A 410 20.86 -15.63 23.16
C GLY A 410 20.20 -15.41 21.79
N GLN A 411 19.32 -14.42 21.65
CA GLN A 411 18.46 -14.25 20.47
C GLN A 411 19.25 -13.97 19.18
N VAL A 412 20.39 -13.28 19.28
CA VAL A 412 21.29 -13.02 18.13
C VAL A 412 21.97 -14.31 17.64
N MET A 413 22.32 -15.22 18.56
CA MET A 413 22.91 -16.52 18.22
C MET A 413 21.88 -17.54 17.72
N TYR A 414 20.67 -17.53 18.28
CA TYR A 414 19.57 -18.39 17.86
C TYR A 414 19.23 -18.20 16.37
N LEU A 415 19.19 -16.96 15.90
CA LEU A 415 18.98 -16.63 14.48
C LEU A 415 20.10 -17.16 13.57
N HIS A 416 21.35 -17.21 14.04
CA HIS A 416 22.50 -17.71 13.27
C HIS A 416 22.54 -19.23 13.18
N LEU A 417 22.16 -19.95 14.25
CA LEU A 417 22.07 -21.42 14.24
C LEU A 417 20.87 -21.94 13.43
N HIS A 418 19.72 -21.25 13.48
CA HIS A 418 18.55 -21.66 12.70
C HIS A 418 18.79 -21.55 11.18
N GLN A 419 19.58 -20.57 10.73
CA GLN A 419 19.99 -20.45 9.32
C GLN A 419 20.94 -21.56 8.87
N LEU A 420 21.70 -22.18 9.78
CA LEU A 420 22.62 -23.28 9.47
C LEU A 420 21.93 -24.65 9.44
N LEU A 421 20.83 -24.83 10.17
CA LEU A 421 20.02 -26.06 10.15
C LEU A 421 19.05 -26.15 8.95
N LEU A 422 18.85 -25.03 8.25
CA LEU A 422 18.02 -24.92 7.04
C LEU A 422 18.84 -25.00 5.74
N ARG A 423 20.14 -25.37 5.80
CA ARG A 423 21.00 -25.61 4.63
C ARG A 423 21.36 -27.07 4.44
#